data_AF-A0A1S1HHD6-F1
#
_entry.id   AF-A0A1S1HHD6-F1
#
_cell.length_a   1.000
_cell.length_b   1.000
_cell.length_c   1.000
_cell.angle_alpha   90.00
_cell.angle_beta   90.00
_cell.angle_gamma   90.00
#
_symmetry.space_group_name_H-M   'P 1'
#
loop_
_entity.id
_entity.type
_entity.pdbx_description
1 polymer ?
#
loop_
_entity_poly.entity_id
_entity_poly.type
_entity_poly.pdbx_seq_one_letter_code
_entity_poly.pdbx_strand_id
1 'polypeptide(L)'
;MTTPANFNGQRPVIDPDDAVMLLIDHQSGLFQTVGDMPMPELRSRAGALASIATLANMPVITTASVPQGPNGPLIPEIHANAPHAQYVPRKGEINAWDNPDFVAAVKATGRGR
;
A
#
# COMPACT_ATOMS: atom_id res chain seq x y z
N MET A 1 -14.21 -22.15 -0.31
CA MET A 1 -14.51 -20.78 -0.78
C MET A 1 -15.17 -20.05 0.38
N THR A 2 -14.62 -18.92 0.81
CA THR A 2 -15.27 -18.07 1.83
C THR A 2 -16.47 -17.39 1.21
N THR A 3 -17.56 -17.27 1.97
CA THR A 3 -18.72 -16.47 1.58
C THR A 3 -18.26 -15.05 1.25
N PRO A 4 -18.67 -14.45 0.11
CA PRO A 4 -18.38 -13.05 -0.18
C PRO A 4 -18.84 -12.18 0.99
N ALA A 5 -18.05 -11.16 1.34
CA ALA A 5 -18.46 -10.18 2.33
C ALA A 5 -19.83 -9.59 1.94
N ASN A 6 -20.80 -9.74 2.84
CA ASN A 6 -22.13 -9.17 2.69
C ASN A 6 -22.28 -8.13 3.80
N PHE A 7 -22.60 -6.90 3.44
CA PHE A 7 -22.77 -5.79 4.38
C PHE A 7 -24.21 -5.70 4.90
N ASN A 8 -24.97 -6.81 4.89
CA ASN A 8 -26.37 -6.88 5.28
C ASN A 8 -27.27 -5.82 4.62
N GLY A 9 -27.04 -5.54 3.34
CA GLY A 9 -27.77 -4.51 2.58
C GLY A 9 -27.35 -3.06 2.87
N GLN A 10 -26.36 -2.84 3.74
CA GLN A 10 -25.78 -1.52 3.99
C GLN A 10 -24.79 -1.15 2.88
N ARG A 11 -24.64 0.16 2.66
CA ARG A 11 -23.59 0.69 1.79
C ARG A 11 -22.22 0.40 2.43
N PRO A 12 -21.26 -0.22 1.73
CA PRO A 12 -19.91 -0.38 2.25
C PRO A 12 -19.28 1.00 2.47
N VAL A 13 -18.67 1.21 3.64
CA VAL A 13 -17.93 2.42 3.99
C VAL A 13 -16.57 2.00 4.52
N ILE A 14 -15.53 2.77 4.21
CA ILE A 14 -14.21 2.61 4.81
C ILE A 14 -14.24 3.35 6.14
N ASP A 15 -14.15 2.60 7.24
CA ASP A 15 -13.91 3.17 8.56
C ASP A 15 -12.39 3.35 8.75
N PRO A 16 -11.85 4.58 8.86
CA PRO A 16 -10.43 4.80 9.08
C PRO A 16 -9.93 4.18 10.41
N ASP A 17 -10.82 4.01 11.39
CA ASP A 17 -10.52 3.35 12.66
C ASP A 17 -10.52 1.82 12.55
N ASP A 18 -10.92 1.24 11.41
CA ASP A 18 -10.79 -0.19 11.13
C ASP A 18 -10.15 -0.51 9.77
N ALA A 19 -9.34 0.42 9.25
CA ALA A 19 -8.66 0.25 7.97
C ALA A 19 -7.14 0.40 8.08
N VAL A 20 -6.45 -0.19 7.11
CA VAL A 20 -5.00 -0.07 6.90
C VAL A 20 -4.73 0.31 5.44
N MET A 21 -3.78 1.21 5.22
CA MET A 21 -3.31 1.58 3.88
C MET A 21 -2.11 0.72 3.49
N LEU A 22 -2.23 -0.04 2.41
CA LEU A 22 -1.15 -0.87 1.86
C LEU A 22 -0.68 -0.29 0.53
N LEU A 23 0.53 0.27 0.49
CA LEU A 23 1.12 0.86 -0.70
C LEU A 23 2.19 -0.09 -1.26
N ILE A 24 1.79 -0.85 -2.28
CA ILE A 24 2.58 -1.95 -2.84
C ILE A 24 3.28 -1.47 -4.12
N ASP A 25 4.59 -1.60 -4.19
CA ASP A 25 5.39 -1.49 -5.42
C ASP A 25 5.28 -0.16 -6.19
N HIS A 26 5.09 0.93 -5.44
CA HIS A 26 5.11 2.26 -6.01
C HIS A 26 6.56 2.70 -6.28
N GLN A 27 7.21 2.00 -7.21
CA GLN A 27 8.64 2.10 -7.51
C GLN A 27 8.89 2.83 -8.82
N SER A 28 9.99 3.59 -8.90
CA SER A 28 10.28 4.46 -10.04
C SER A 28 10.38 3.74 -11.40
N GLY A 29 10.91 2.52 -11.41
CA GLY A 29 11.04 1.69 -12.61
C GLY A 29 9.72 1.05 -13.01
N LEU A 30 8.97 0.49 -12.04
CA LEU A 30 7.66 -0.11 -12.30
C LEU A 30 6.63 0.95 -12.77
N PHE A 31 6.75 2.19 -12.31
CA PHE A 31 5.89 3.27 -12.80
C PHE A 31 6.08 3.57 -14.30
N GLN A 32 7.22 3.22 -14.91
CA GLN A 32 7.43 3.35 -16.35
C GLN A 32 6.58 2.37 -17.16
N THR A 33 6.11 1.28 -16.53
CA THR A 33 5.30 0.25 -17.22
C THR A 33 3.80 0.54 -17.15
N VAL A 34 3.39 1.60 -16.46
CA VAL A 34 1.99 2.04 -16.38
C VAL A 34 1.65 2.84 -17.64
N GLY A 35 0.76 2.31 -18.47
CA GLY A 35 0.42 2.89 -19.77
C GLY A 35 -0.96 3.57 -19.84
N ASP A 36 -1.77 3.46 -18.79
CA ASP A 36 -3.14 3.97 -18.72
C ASP A 36 -3.28 5.30 -17.96
N MET A 37 -2.19 5.82 -17.40
CA MET A 37 -2.16 7.09 -16.68
C MET A 37 -0.83 7.85 -16.90
N PRO A 38 -0.85 9.17 -17.11
CA PRO A 38 0.37 9.97 -17.15
C PRO A 38 1.18 9.84 -15.85
N MET A 39 2.50 9.64 -15.98
CA MET A 39 3.38 9.41 -14.83
C MET A 39 3.30 10.51 -13.74
N PRO A 40 3.25 11.82 -14.05
CA PRO A 40 3.10 12.85 -13.02
C PRO A 40 1.79 12.73 -12.23
N GLU A 41 0.70 12.36 -12.91
CA GLU A 41 -0.61 12.16 -12.29
C GLU A 41 -0.62 10.92 -11.39
N LEU A 42 -0.02 9.83 -11.86
CA LEU A 42 0.15 8.59 -11.09
C LEU A 42 0.92 8.85 -9.77
N ARG A 43 2.05 9.55 -9.84
CA ARG A 43 2.85 9.91 -8.66
C ARG A 43 2.09 10.81 -7.69
N SER A 44 1.40 11.83 -8.22
CA SER A 44 0.58 12.74 -7.42
C SER A 44 -0.53 11.99 -6.67
N ARG A 45 -1.24 11.08 -7.35
CA ARG A 45 -2.31 10.27 -6.74
C ARG A 45 -1.79 9.30 -5.70
N ALA A 46 -0.65 8.66 -5.94
CA ALA A 46 0.01 7.82 -4.94
C ALA A 46 0.40 8.59 -3.67
N GLY A 47 0.98 9.78 -3.83
CA GLY A 47 1.27 10.68 -2.72
C GLY A 47 0.01 11.13 -1.98
N ALA A 48 -1.07 11.42 -2.71
CA ALA A 48 -2.36 11.79 -2.11
C ALA A 48 -2.95 10.66 -1.25
N LEU A 49 -2.88 9.41 -1.69
CA LEU A 49 -3.31 8.26 -0.88
C LEU A 49 -2.52 8.14 0.43
N ALA A 50 -1.19 8.32 0.37
CA ALA A 50 -0.35 8.35 1.56
C ALA A 50 -0.75 9.51 2.51
N SER A 51 -0.98 10.71 1.96
CA SER A 51 -1.41 11.88 2.73
C SER A 51 -2.77 11.68 3.41
N ILE A 52 -3.75 11.11 2.69
CA ILE A 52 -5.08 10.78 3.24
C ILE A 52 -4.95 9.81 4.42
N ALA A 53 -4.14 8.76 4.29
CA ALA A 53 -3.94 7.78 5.36
C ALA A 53 -3.29 8.43 6.60
N THR A 54 -2.32 9.32 6.40
CA THR A 54 -1.71 10.10 7.50
C THR A 54 -2.73 10.99 8.20
N LEU A 55 -3.52 11.76 7.44
CA LEU A 55 -4.54 12.66 8.01
C LEU A 55 -5.64 11.90 8.75
N ALA A 56 -5.96 10.69 8.30
CA ALA A 56 -6.93 9.80 8.92
C ALA A 56 -6.37 8.96 10.08
N ASN A 57 -5.09 9.15 10.47
CA ASN A 57 -4.41 8.34 11.48
C ASN A 57 -4.43 6.82 11.20
N MET A 58 -4.46 6.44 9.92
CA MET A 58 -4.42 5.04 9.51
C MET A 58 -2.99 4.50 9.59
N PRO A 59 -2.80 3.23 9.99
CA PRO A 59 -1.55 2.54 9.76
C PRO A 59 -1.24 2.49 8.25
N VAL A 60 0.02 2.76 7.89
CA VAL A 60 0.50 2.68 6.52
C VAL A 60 1.62 1.66 6.45
N ILE A 61 1.48 0.68 5.55
CA ILE A 61 2.52 -0.30 5.26
C ILE A 61 2.94 -0.14 3.79
N THR A 62 4.25 -0.04 3.57
CA THR A 62 4.83 0.05 2.24
C THR A 62 5.68 -1.20 1.97
N THR A 63 5.73 -1.63 0.72
CA THR A 63 6.58 -2.76 0.31
C THR A 63 7.07 -2.54 -1.12
N ALA A 64 8.21 -3.15 -1.44
CA ALA A 64 8.83 -3.04 -2.76
C ALA A 64 9.41 -4.39 -3.22
N SER A 65 9.31 -4.64 -4.52
CA SER A 65 9.90 -5.79 -5.20
C SER A 65 11.27 -5.44 -5.75
N VAL A 66 12.33 -6.10 -5.24
CA VAL A 66 13.71 -5.97 -5.74
C VAL A 66 14.12 -4.50 -5.98
N PRO A 67 14.03 -3.62 -4.97
CA PRO A 67 14.19 -2.17 -5.16
C PRO A 67 15.58 -1.73 -5.64
N GLN A 68 16.59 -2.59 -5.50
CA GLN A 68 17.97 -2.29 -5.91
C GLN A 68 18.24 -2.72 -7.36
N GLY A 69 17.24 -3.34 -8.01
CA GLY A 69 17.27 -3.75 -9.41
C GLY A 69 16.52 -2.78 -10.33
N PRO A 70 16.12 -3.24 -11.52
CA PRO A 70 15.43 -2.41 -12.53
C PRO A 70 14.11 -1.80 -12.05
N ASN A 71 13.45 -2.40 -11.06
CA ASN A 71 12.22 -1.87 -10.47
C ASN A 71 12.45 -0.52 -9.78
N GLY A 72 13.66 -0.26 -9.28
CA GLY A 72 14.05 0.98 -8.63
C GLY A 72 13.48 1.17 -7.22
N PRO A 73 13.86 2.25 -6.53
CA PRO A 73 13.37 2.55 -5.18
C PRO A 73 11.89 2.95 -5.20
N LEU A 74 11.26 2.94 -4.02
CA LEU A 74 9.95 3.56 -3.82
C LEU A 74 10.00 5.05 -4.17
N ILE A 75 8.90 5.58 -4.71
CA ILE A 75 8.79 7.01 -4.99
C ILE A 75 8.86 7.83 -3.67
N PRO A 76 9.59 8.96 -3.66
CA PRO A 76 9.80 9.75 -2.45
C PRO A 76 8.50 10.35 -1.87
N GLU A 77 7.48 10.57 -2.71
CA GLU A 77 6.21 11.19 -2.33
C GLU A 77 5.48 10.38 -1.25
N ILE A 78 5.60 9.05 -1.24
CA ILE A 78 4.96 8.22 -0.22
C ILE A 78 5.61 8.47 1.15
N HIS A 79 6.94 8.44 1.22
CA HIS A 79 7.65 8.67 2.47
C HIS A 79 7.48 10.12 2.98
N ALA A 80 7.45 11.09 2.06
CA ALA A 80 7.20 12.49 2.41
C ALA A 80 5.80 12.71 3.01
N ASN A 81 4.77 12.02 2.51
CA ASN A 81 3.39 12.19 2.97
C ASN A 81 2.99 11.26 4.12
N ALA A 82 3.66 10.12 4.29
CA ALA A 82 3.44 9.16 5.36
C ALA A 82 4.79 8.75 6.01
N PRO A 83 5.44 9.66 6.75
CA PRO A 83 6.75 9.39 7.37
C PRO A 83 6.69 8.30 8.44
N HIS A 84 5.51 8.00 8.97
CA HIS A 84 5.25 6.90 9.93
C HIS A 84 5.04 5.55 9.26
N ALA A 85 5.07 5.46 7.93
CA ALA A 85 4.83 4.22 7.22
C ALA A 85 5.88 3.15 7.58
N GLN A 86 5.42 1.94 7.89
CA GLN A 86 6.29 0.79 8.09
C GLN A 86 6.71 0.23 6.73
N TYR A 87 8.01 0.20 6.45
CA TYR A 87 8.53 -0.44 5.25
C TYR A 87 8.82 -1.93 5.49
N VAL A 88 8.27 -2.79 4.64
CA VAL A 88 8.50 -4.24 4.66
C VAL A 88 9.08 -4.67 3.31
N PRO A 89 10.39 -4.94 3.21
CA PRO A 89 11.02 -5.38 1.96
C PRO A 89 10.58 -6.81 1.61
N ARG A 90 10.46 -7.10 0.30
CA ARG A 90 10.28 -8.48 -0.18
C ARG A 90 11.62 -9.09 -0.57
N LYS A 91 11.74 -10.40 -0.37
CA LYS A 91 12.97 -11.19 -0.56
C LYS A 91 13.03 -11.86 -1.93
N GLY A 92 12.00 -11.68 -2.74
CA GLY A 92 11.87 -12.20 -4.10
C GLY A 92 10.42 -12.53 -4.49
N GLU A 93 9.50 -12.49 -3.52
CA GLU A 93 8.09 -12.78 -3.70
C GLU A 93 7.43 -11.71 -4.59
N ILE A 94 6.66 -12.15 -5.59
CA ILE A 94 5.86 -11.24 -6.41
C ILE A 94 4.64 -10.79 -5.60
N ASN A 95 3.86 -11.75 -5.10
CA ASN A 95 2.72 -11.49 -4.23
C ASN A 95 3.21 -11.09 -2.83
N ALA A 96 2.84 -9.89 -2.39
CA ALA A 96 3.21 -9.39 -1.06
C ALA A 96 2.69 -10.28 0.07
N TRP A 97 1.58 -10.99 -0.14
CA TRP A 97 1.00 -11.88 0.86
C TRP A 97 1.78 -13.19 1.06
N ASP A 98 2.66 -13.55 0.13
CA ASP A 98 3.54 -14.71 0.27
C ASP A 98 4.75 -14.39 1.18
N ASN A 99 4.98 -13.10 1.49
CA ASN A 99 6.00 -12.67 2.45
C ASN A 99 5.44 -12.71 3.88
N PRO A 100 5.93 -13.63 4.76
CA PRO A 100 5.42 -13.75 6.13
C PRO A 100 5.63 -12.48 6.96
N ASP A 101 6.69 -11.70 6.68
CA ASP A 101 6.97 -10.44 7.38
C ASP A 101 5.91 -9.38 7.03
N PHE A 102 5.43 -9.37 5.79
CA PHE A 102 4.36 -8.47 5.34
C PHE A 102 3.02 -8.85 5.99
N VAL A 103 2.68 -10.14 5.99
CA VAL A 103 1.47 -10.65 6.64
C VAL A 103 1.49 -10.36 8.15
N ALA A 104 2.64 -10.53 8.80
CA ALA A 104 2.80 -10.21 10.21
C ALA A 104 2.59 -8.71 10.50
N ALA A 105 3.17 -7.83 9.68
CA ALA A 105 2.98 -6.39 9.80
C ALA A 105 1.51 -5.98 9.64
N VAL A 106 0.82 -6.54 8.64
CA VAL A 106 -0.63 -6.29 8.44
C VAL A 106 -1.43 -6.75 9.64
N LYS A 107 -1.21 -7.98 10.14
CA LYS A 107 -1.92 -8.51 11.31
C LYS A 107 -1.64 -7.71 12.59
N ALA A 108 -0.43 -7.17 12.74
CA ALA A 108 -0.06 -6.36 13.90
C ALA A 108 -0.83 -5.03 13.98
N THR A 109 -1.43 -4.57 12.88
CA THR A 109 -2.30 -3.38 12.91
C THR A 109 -3.61 -3.60 13.68
N GLY A 110 -4.04 -4.85 13.82
CA GLY A 110 -5.31 -5.21 14.47
C GLY A 110 -6.58 -4.76 13.73
N ARG A 111 -6.45 -4.31 12.47
CA ARG A 111 -7.54 -3.83 11.61
C ARG A 111 -8.19 -4.97 10.80
N GLY A 112 -9.46 -4.82 10.42
CA GLY A 112 -10.19 -5.77 9.58
C GLY A 112 -10.84 -6.90 10.39
N ARG A 113 -11.51 -6.53 11.49
CA ARG A 113 -12.30 -7.47 12.31
C ARG A 113 -13.66 -7.77 11.67
#